data_AF-J1HNC6-F1
#
_entry.id   AF-J1HNC6-F1
#
_cell.length_a   1.000
_cell.length_b   1.000
_cell.length_c   1.000
_cell.angle_alpha   90.00
_cell.angle_beta   90.00
_cell.angle_gamma   90.00
#
_symmetry.space_group_name_H-M   'P 1'
#
loop_
_entity.id
_entity.type
_entity.pdbx_description
1 polymer ?
#
loop_
_entity_poly.entity_id
_entity_poly.type
_entity_poly.pdbx_seq_one_letter_code
_entity_poly.pdbx_strand_id
1 'polypeptide(L)'
;MAPSTTPFPSATVLAYPRVGRGRQLKRALEAHWAGRTTAEELAAAHEGLRRENLARLVELGLGAHDASLADAPSYYDHVLDATALLGAIPPRFAGRSGLDLYFALARGDAGATPQEMTKWFDTNYHYLVPEIGPDTPISFADDKIVRRYAQAADWGYVTRPVLVVPLTYLALAKTNTAGYDRLDDVVAAYSRALSALADAGAPWVQFDEPALASDNLSRTRAALTGLAARLRGAGRGGAPPPDPGHHPLR
;
A
#
# COMPACT_ATOMS: atom_id res chain seq x y z
N MET A 1 -27.23 0.11 -1.28
CA MET A 1 -26.46 -0.26 -2.48
C MET A 1 -26.89 -1.65 -2.90
N ALA A 2 -27.23 -1.85 -4.17
CA ALA A 2 -27.37 -3.21 -4.71
C ALA A 2 -26.03 -3.95 -4.57
N PRO A 3 -26.02 -5.27 -4.33
CA PRO A 3 -24.78 -6.03 -4.30
C PRO A 3 -24.05 -5.86 -5.65
N SER A 4 -22.75 -5.55 -5.60
CA SER A 4 -21.90 -5.50 -6.80
C SER A 4 -22.01 -6.85 -7.52
N THR A 5 -22.44 -6.81 -8.78
CA THR A 5 -22.62 -8.00 -9.63
C THR A 5 -21.35 -8.38 -10.37
N THR A 6 -20.22 -7.70 -10.10
CA THR A 6 -18.96 -7.94 -10.80
C THR A 6 -18.38 -9.29 -10.37
N PRO A 7 -18.31 -10.30 -11.26
CA PRO A 7 -17.77 -11.59 -10.89
C PRO A 7 -16.28 -11.47 -10.54
N PHE A 8 -15.82 -12.29 -9.59
CA PHE A 8 -14.39 -12.46 -9.35
C PHE A 8 -13.80 -13.39 -10.43
N PRO A 9 -12.57 -13.14 -10.92
CA PRO A 9 -11.94 -14.00 -11.92
C PRO A 9 -11.75 -15.43 -11.44
N SER A 10 -11.82 -16.39 -12.36
CA SER A 10 -11.67 -17.82 -12.05
C SER A 10 -10.23 -18.24 -11.73
N ALA A 11 -9.24 -17.43 -12.12
CA ALA A 11 -7.83 -17.63 -11.84
C ALA A 11 -7.14 -16.30 -11.52
N THR A 12 -6.21 -16.31 -10.57
CA THR A 12 -5.42 -15.14 -10.19
C THR A 12 -4.15 -15.54 -9.46
N VAL A 13 -3.23 -14.58 -9.31
CA VAL A 13 -2.14 -14.62 -8.31
C VAL A 13 -2.41 -13.65 -7.17
N LEU A 14 -1.66 -13.75 -6.06
CA LEU A 14 -1.68 -12.78 -4.96
C LEU A 14 -0.84 -11.53 -5.25
N ALA A 15 0.31 -11.72 -5.90
CA ALA A 15 1.26 -10.69 -6.33
C ALA A 15 2.28 -11.30 -7.31
N TYR A 16 3.15 -10.45 -7.88
CA TYR A 16 4.23 -10.87 -8.77
C TYR A 16 5.57 -10.20 -8.38
N PRO A 17 6.73 -10.86 -8.53
CA PRO A 17 8.02 -10.26 -8.19
C PRO A 17 8.31 -8.95 -8.95
N ARG A 18 8.39 -7.83 -8.20
CA ARG A 18 8.61 -6.48 -8.76
C ARG A 18 10.03 -6.19 -9.25
N VAL A 19 11.00 -7.05 -8.93
CA VAL A 19 12.43 -6.81 -9.21
C VAL A 19 12.79 -6.98 -10.70
N GLY A 20 11.99 -7.75 -11.44
CA GLY A 20 12.19 -8.08 -12.84
C GLY A 20 13.17 -9.23 -13.07
N ARG A 21 13.01 -9.96 -14.20
CA ARG A 21 13.78 -11.17 -14.56
C ARG A 21 15.30 -10.96 -14.52
N GLY A 22 15.74 -9.76 -14.87
CA GLY A 22 17.15 -9.38 -14.89
C GLY A 22 17.52 -8.45 -13.73
N ARG A 23 16.70 -8.28 -12.68
CA ARG A 23 16.89 -7.29 -11.60
C ARG A 23 16.93 -5.83 -12.10
N GLN A 24 16.09 -5.50 -13.07
CA GLN A 24 15.98 -4.16 -13.66
C GLN A 24 15.71 -3.09 -12.59
N LEU A 25 14.75 -3.34 -11.69
CA LEU A 25 14.39 -2.36 -10.65
C LEU A 25 15.55 -2.12 -9.69
N LYS A 26 16.31 -3.16 -9.32
CA LYS A 26 17.49 -2.99 -8.48
C LYS A 26 18.50 -2.04 -9.12
N ARG A 27 18.84 -2.26 -10.39
CA ARG A 27 19.80 -1.40 -11.10
C ARG A 27 19.32 0.04 -11.21
N ALA A 28 18.03 0.24 -11.48
CA ALA A 28 17.44 1.58 -11.55
C ALA A 28 17.51 2.30 -10.20
N LEU A 29 17.16 1.63 -9.11
CA LEU A 29 17.27 2.18 -7.75
C LEU A 29 18.72 2.53 -7.39
N GLU A 30 19.67 1.63 -7.66
CA GLU A 30 21.09 1.87 -7.39
C GLU A 30 21.70 2.99 -8.24
N ALA A 31 21.22 3.18 -9.47
CA ALA A 31 21.62 4.31 -10.31
C ALA A 31 21.08 5.63 -9.73
N HIS A 32 19.80 5.65 -9.35
CA HIS A 32 19.17 6.82 -8.76
C HIS A 32 19.83 7.25 -7.44
N TRP A 33 20.05 6.31 -6.51
CA TRP A 33 20.72 6.62 -5.25
C TRP A 33 22.18 7.04 -5.40
N ALA A 34 22.82 6.68 -6.51
CA ALA A 34 24.16 7.15 -6.85
C ALA A 34 24.17 8.47 -7.63
N GLY A 35 23.00 9.13 -7.80
CA GLY A 35 22.88 10.38 -8.54
C GLY A 35 23.10 10.24 -10.05
N ARG A 36 23.05 9.03 -10.60
CA ARG A 36 23.29 8.76 -12.03
C ARG A 36 22.03 8.88 -12.88
N THR A 37 20.85 8.88 -12.26
CA THR A 37 19.55 9.04 -12.94
C THR A 37 18.63 9.93 -12.11
N THR A 38 17.80 10.68 -12.80
CA THR A 38 16.74 11.53 -12.25
C THR A 38 15.61 10.72 -11.62
N ALA A 39 14.69 11.41 -10.92
CA ALA A 39 13.49 10.79 -10.36
C ALA A 39 12.54 10.31 -11.47
N GLU A 40 12.46 11.06 -12.56
CA GLU A 40 11.65 10.78 -13.74
C GLU A 40 12.15 9.52 -14.46
N GLU A 41 13.46 9.38 -14.64
CA GLU A 41 14.06 8.18 -15.22
C GLU A 41 13.83 6.93 -14.36
N LEU A 42 13.91 7.04 -13.03
CA LEU A 42 13.57 5.95 -12.13
C LEU A 42 12.08 5.57 -12.23
N ALA A 43 11.20 6.57 -12.28
CA ALA A 43 9.77 6.33 -12.43
C ALA A 43 9.45 5.62 -13.74
N ALA A 44 10.00 6.10 -14.86
CA ALA A 44 9.84 5.48 -16.17
C ALA A 44 10.36 4.03 -16.20
N ALA A 45 11.51 3.75 -15.57
CA ALA A 45 12.05 2.39 -15.49
C ALA A 45 11.15 1.45 -14.67
N HIS A 46 10.61 1.94 -13.56
CA HIS A 46 9.68 1.18 -12.71
C HIS A 46 8.33 0.92 -13.42
N GLU A 47 7.79 1.92 -14.12
CA GLU A 47 6.56 1.80 -14.91
C GLU A 47 6.72 0.86 -16.09
N GLY A 48 7.82 0.97 -16.84
CA GLY A 48 8.14 0.05 -17.93
C GLY A 48 8.20 -1.40 -17.45
N LEU A 49 8.88 -1.65 -16.34
CA LEU A 49 8.95 -2.99 -15.73
C LEU A 49 7.59 -3.49 -15.24
N ARG A 50 6.78 -2.62 -14.64
CA ARG A 50 5.42 -2.97 -14.22
C ARG A 50 4.57 -3.38 -15.43
N ARG A 51 4.61 -2.62 -16.53
CA ARG A 51 3.91 -2.95 -17.77
C ARG A 51 4.36 -4.28 -18.36
N GLU A 52 5.67 -4.54 -18.40
CA GLU A 52 6.23 -5.83 -18.84
C GLU A 52 5.73 -6.99 -17.98
N ASN A 53 5.66 -6.83 -16.65
CA ASN A 53 5.16 -7.86 -15.74
C ASN A 53 3.67 -8.13 -15.96
N LEU A 54 2.84 -7.11 -16.19
CA LEU A 54 1.42 -7.28 -16.50
C LEU A 54 1.21 -8.02 -17.82
N ALA A 55 1.93 -7.61 -18.87
CA ALA A 55 1.92 -8.32 -20.16
C ALA A 55 2.30 -9.80 -19.99
N ARG A 56 3.33 -10.07 -19.19
CA ARG A 56 3.76 -11.45 -18.90
C ARG A 56 2.71 -12.28 -18.19
N LEU A 57 1.97 -11.71 -17.24
CA LEU A 57 0.89 -12.42 -16.56
C LEU A 57 -0.26 -12.78 -17.51
N VAL A 58 -0.55 -11.91 -18.48
CA VAL A 58 -1.53 -12.19 -19.55
C VAL A 58 -1.02 -13.29 -20.47
N GLU A 59 0.24 -13.26 -20.89
CA GLU A 59 0.87 -14.36 -21.67
C GLU A 59 0.80 -15.70 -20.94
N LEU A 60 0.81 -15.70 -19.60
CA LEU A 60 0.70 -16.89 -18.76
C LEU A 60 -0.75 -17.36 -18.56
N GLY A 61 -1.73 -16.67 -19.16
CA GLY A 61 -3.14 -17.08 -19.19
C GLY A 61 -4.06 -16.35 -18.22
N LEU A 62 -3.60 -15.31 -17.52
CA LEU A 62 -4.49 -14.47 -16.70
C LEU A 62 -5.28 -13.48 -17.57
N GLY A 63 -6.51 -13.18 -17.17
CA GLY A 63 -7.36 -12.23 -17.89
C GLY A 63 -6.83 -10.79 -17.81
N ALA A 64 -6.75 -10.11 -18.95
CA ALA A 64 -6.30 -8.71 -19.02
C ALA A 64 -7.36 -7.71 -18.52
N HIS A 65 -8.63 -8.10 -18.49
CA HIS A 65 -9.77 -7.18 -18.33
C HIS A 65 -10.76 -7.58 -17.22
N ASP A 66 -10.42 -8.54 -16.36
CA ASP A 66 -11.33 -9.14 -15.36
C ASP A 66 -10.78 -9.10 -13.92
N ALA A 67 -9.79 -8.25 -13.65
CA ALA A 67 -9.12 -8.16 -12.36
C ALA A 67 -8.33 -9.41 -11.93
N SER A 68 -8.00 -10.33 -12.86
CA SER A 68 -7.07 -11.45 -12.60
C SER A 68 -5.65 -10.97 -12.23
N LEU A 69 -5.28 -9.76 -12.65
CA LEU A 69 -3.95 -9.20 -12.50
C LEU A 69 -3.80 -8.48 -11.16
N ALA A 70 -3.29 -9.18 -10.13
CA ALA A 70 -2.90 -8.55 -8.88
C ALA A 70 -1.72 -7.58 -9.10
N ASP A 71 -1.89 -6.32 -8.72
CA ASP A 71 -0.92 -5.26 -8.96
C ASP A 71 -0.41 -4.69 -7.63
N ALA A 72 0.80 -5.09 -7.27
CA ALA A 72 1.49 -4.75 -6.02
C ALA A 72 2.90 -4.16 -6.26
N PRO A 73 3.07 -3.11 -7.09
CA PRO A 73 4.37 -2.53 -7.39
C PRO A 73 4.86 -1.67 -6.21
N SER A 74 6.17 -1.56 -6.05
CA SER A 74 6.78 -0.79 -4.96
C SER A 74 8.22 -0.46 -5.29
N TYR A 75 8.69 0.71 -4.86
CA TYR A 75 10.10 1.06 -5.00
C TYR A 75 10.98 0.37 -3.96
N TYR A 76 10.45 0.10 -2.76
CA TYR A 76 11.26 -0.44 -1.67
C TYR A 76 10.53 -1.46 -0.81
N ASP A 77 9.36 -1.10 -0.27
CA ASP A 77 8.60 -1.96 0.62
C ASP A 77 7.10 -1.64 0.58
N HIS A 78 6.27 -2.68 0.70
CA HIS A 78 4.81 -2.59 0.60
C HIS A 78 4.16 -2.10 1.91
N VAL A 79 4.80 -2.31 3.07
CA VAL A 79 4.36 -1.71 4.33
C VAL A 79 4.75 -0.23 4.38
N LEU A 80 5.92 0.12 3.82
CA LEU A 80 6.26 1.53 3.57
C LEU A 80 5.29 2.21 2.59
N ASP A 81 4.82 1.51 1.56
CA ASP A 81 3.78 2.05 0.67
C ASP A 81 2.47 2.34 1.43
N ALA A 82 2.07 1.49 2.37
CA ALA A 82 0.95 1.76 3.27
C ALA A 82 1.21 2.95 4.21
N THR A 83 2.44 3.12 4.69
CA THR A 83 2.85 4.29 5.50
C THR A 83 2.70 5.59 4.70
N ALA A 84 3.12 5.58 3.44
CA ALA A 84 2.97 6.72 2.53
C ALA A 84 1.49 7.02 2.23
N LEU A 85 0.69 5.98 1.93
CA LEU A 85 -0.76 6.11 1.72
C LEU A 85 -1.44 6.78 2.92
N LEU A 86 -1.05 6.40 4.13
CA LEU A 86 -1.65 6.90 5.37
C LEU A 86 -1.09 8.26 5.83
N GLY A 87 -0.01 8.74 5.22
CA GLY A 87 0.70 9.94 5.70
C GLY A 87 1.24 9.79 7.11
N ALA A 88 1.49 8.55 7.57
CA ALA A 88 1.94 8.24 8.92
C ALA A 88 3.45 8.48 9.07
N ILE A 89 3.88 9.71 8.85
CA ILE A 89 5.28 10.10 8.70
C ILE A 89 5.87 10.49 10.07
N PRO A 90 7.00 9.90 10.50
CA PRO A 90 7.65 10.31 11.73
C PRO A 90 8.11 11.78 11.67
N PRO A 91 8.01 12.55 12.77
CA PRO A 91 8.31 14.00 12.78
C PRO A 91 9.70 14.36 12.27
N ARG A 92 10.70 13.48 12.42
CA ARG A 92 12.08 13.70 11.92
C ARG A 92 12.18 13.79 10.40
N PHE A 93 11.14 13.42 9.67
CA PHE A 93 11.05 13.55 8.21
C PHE A 93 10.10 14.66 7.75
N ALA A 94 9.64 15.52 8.66
CA ALA A 94 8.74 16.63 8.33
C ALA A 94 9.33 17.53 7.23
N GLY A 95 8.45 18.04 6.35
CA GLY A 95 8.82 18.91 5.23
C GLY A 95 9.34 18.18 3.99
N ARG A 96 9.59 16.87 4.06
CA ARG A 96 9.95 16.05 2.90
C ARG A 96 8.70 15.55 2.18
N SER A 97 8.83 15.27 0.88
CA SER A 97 7.75 14.72 0.06
C SER A 97 8.28 13.83 -1.07
N GLY A 98 7.37 13.14 -1.77
CA GLY A 98 7.71 12.36 -2.96
C GLY A 98 8.75 11.26 -2.71
N LEU A 99 9.65 11.05 -3.67
CA LEU A 99 10.70 10.03 -3.58
C LEU A 99 11.78 10.37 -2.54
N ASP A 100 12.02 11.66 -2.26
CA ASP A 100 12.94 12.07 -1.20
C ASP A 100 12.47 11.56 0.15
N LEU A 101 11.22 11.85 0.53
CA LEU A 101 10.62 11.30 1.76
C LEU A 101 10.63 9.77 1.77
N TYR A 102 10.21 9.15 0.67
CA TYR A 102 10.08 7.70 0.58
C TYR A 102 11.43 6.99 0.80
N PHE A 103 12.51 7.48 0.18
CA PHE A 103 13.84 6.91 0.36
C PHE A 103 14.50 7.32 1.68
N ALA A 104 14.22 8.51 2.21
CA ALA A 104 14.67 8.90 3.54
C ALA A 104 14.08 7.97 4.63
N LEU A 105 12.79 7.61 4.52
CA LEU A 105 12.18 6.60 5.41
C LEU A 105 12.87 5.24 5.27
N ALA A 106 13.17 4.82 4.04
CA ALA A 106 13.69 3.49 3.76
C ALA A 106 15.17 3.29 4.08
N ARG A 107 15.98 4.32 3.88
CA ARG A 107 17.45 4.22 3.91
C ARG A 107 18.11 5.26 4.81
N GLY A 108 17.38 6.29 5.22
CA GLY A 108 17.91 7.42 5.96
C GLY A 108 18.85 8.27 5.12
N ASP A 109 19.38 9.30 5.75
CA ASP A 109 20.45 10.15 5.24
C ASP A 109 21.22 10.79 6.40
N ALA A 110 22.00 11.83 6.11
CA ALA A 110 22.78 12.54 7.13
C ALA A 110 21.92 13.23 8.20
N GLY A 111 20.65 13.53 7.91
CA GLY A 111 19.75 14.26 8.80
C GLY A 111 18.75 13.39 9.57
N ALA A 112 18.49 12.16 9.11
CA ALA A 112 17.51 11.28 9.76
C ALA A 112 17.85 9.80 9.62
N THR A 113 17.71 9.04 10.71
CA THR A 113 17.81 7.58 10.71
C THR A 113 16.59 6.96 10.02
N PRO A 114 16.77 5.90 9.20
CA PRO A 114 15.65 5.21 8.56
C PRO A 114 14.70 4.61 9.57
N GLN A 115 13.53 4.17 9.10
CA GLN A 115 12.70 3.25 9.86
C GLN A 115 13.41 1.91 10.06
N GLU A 116 13.07 1.23 11.16
CA GLU A 116 13.58 -0.11 11.44
C GLU A 116 13.11 -1.09 10.36
N MET A 117 14.01 -1.98 9.94
CA MET A 117 13.66 -3.13 9.11
C MET A 117 13.58 -4.40 9.96
N THR A 118 12.53 -5.18 9.77
CA THR A 118 12.39 -6.51 10.42
C THR A 118 11.76 -7.52 9.47
N LYS A 119 11.80 -8.81 9.83
CA LYS A 119 11.28 -9.88 8.98
C LYS A 119 9.79 -9.75 8.77
N TRP A 120 9.37 -9.93 7.52
CA TRP A 120 7.97 -10.11 7.17
C TRP A 120 7.56 -11.54 7.51
N PHE A 121 6.94 -11.67 8.68
CA PHE A 121 6.52 -12.94 9.26
C PHE A 121 7.67 -13.96 9.30
N ASP A 122 7.43 -15.18 8.86
CA ASP A 122 8.39 -16.28 8.80
C ASP A 122 9.18 -16.34 7.48
N THR A 123 9.09 -15.30 6.64
CA THR A 123 9.82 -15.22 5.36
C THR A 123 11.22 -14.61 5.52
N ASN A 124 12.02 -14.66 4.45
CA ASN A 124 13.29 -13.93 4.36
C ASN A 124 13.14 -12.48 3.87
N TYR A 125 11.92 -12.06 3.52
CA TYR A 125 11.65 -10.67 3.16
C TYR A 125 11.66 -9.80 4.42
N HIS A 126 12.10 -8.55 4.29
CA HIS A 126 12.10 -7.59 5.39
C HIS A 126 11.23 -6.39 5.00
N TYR A 127 10.39 -5.95 5.93
CA TYR A 127 9.54 -4.77 5.76
C TYR A 127 10.03 -3.63 6.67
N LEU A 128 9.58 -2.41 6.39
CA LEU A 128 9.86 -1.24 7.23
C LEU A 128 8.76 -1.06 8.27
N VAL A 129 9.17 -1.08 9.54
CA VAL A 129 8.28 -1.03 10.69
C VAL A 129 7.63 0.36 10.79
N PRO A 130 6.29 0.46 10.71
CA PRO A 130 5.61 1.72 10.93
C PRO A 130 5.82 2.25 12.35
N GLU A 131 6.01 3.56 12.49
CA GLU A 131 6.13 4.24 13.78
C GLU A 131 4.83 5.00 14.07
N ILE A 132 3.94 4.37 14.82
CA ILE A 132 2.62 4.93 15.12
C ILE A 132 2.56 5.26 16.61
N GLY A 133 2.03 6.42 16.94
CA GLY A 133 1.73 6.88 18.29
C GLY A 133 0.33 7.48 18.39
N PRO A 134 -0.06 7.98 19.58
CA PRO A 134 -1.36 8.63 19.77
C PRO A 134 -1.53 9.84 18.85
N ASP A 135 -0.49 10.64 18.65
CA ASP A 135 -0.53 11.90 17.91
C ASP A 135 -0.06 11.78 16.45
N THR A 136 0.22 10.57 15.96
CA THR A 136 0.65 10.38 14.55
C THR A 136 -0.46 10.85 13.60
N PRO A 137 -0.19 11.76 12.65
CA PRO A 137 -1.19 12.11 11.65
C PRO A 137 -1.52 10.89 10.79
N ILE A 138 -2.81 10.61 10.59
CA ILE A 138 -3.29 9.52 9.74
C ILE A 138 -4.42 10.05 8.86
N SER A 139 -4.25 9.94 7.55
CA SER A 139 -5.23 10.35 6.55
C SER A 139 -4.97 9.64 5.23
N PHE A 140 -5.83 9.76 4.22
CA PHE A 140 -5.47 9.34 2.86
C PHE A 140 -4.59 10.42 2.23
N ALA A 141 -3.27 10.27 2.35
CA ALA A 141 -2.27 11.31 2.04
C ALA A 141 -1.55 11.13 0.69
N ASP A 142 -1.47 9.90 0.18
CA ASP A 142 -0.90 9.60 -1.15
C ASP A 142 -1.85 8.68 -1.95
N ASP A 143 -2.38 9.21 -3.04
CA ASP A 143 -3.26 8.53 -3.99
C ASP A 143 -2.51 7.73 -5.07
N LYS A 144 -1.21 7.43 -4.86
CA LYS A 144 -0.38 6.62 -5.77
C LYS A 144 -1.04 5.29 -6.17
N ILE A 145 -1.77 4.64 -5.26
CA ILE A 145 -2.48 3.40 -5.58
C ILE A 145 -3.57 3.62 -6.65
N VAL A 146 -4.27 4.76 -6.61
CA VAL A 146 -5.30 5.16 -7.57
C VAL A 146 -4.65 5.53 -8.90
N ARG A 147 -3.60 6.36 -8.88
CA ARG A 147 -2.84 6.72 -10.09
C ARG A 147 -2.28 5.48 -10.81
N ARG A 148 -1.77 4.50 -10.06
CA ARG A 148 -1.28 3.23 -10.62
C ARG A 148 -2.40 2.43 -11.27
N TYR A 149 -3.57 2.35 -10.64
CA TYR A 149 -4.73 1.68 -11.23
C TYR A 149 -5.12 2.34 -12.56
N ALA A 150 -5.31 3.67 -12.57
CA ALA A 150 -5.64 4.42 -13.79
C ALA A 150 -4.59 4.23 -14.90
N GLN A 151 -3.31 4.30 -14.55
CA GLN A 151 -2.22 4.07 -15.50
C GLN A 151 -2.25 2.65 -16.11
N ALA A 152 -2.62 1.62 -15.34
CA ALA A 152 -2.78 0.29 -15.91
C ALA A 152 -3.98 0.20 -16.85
N ALA A 153 -5.07 0.90 -16.53
CA ALA A 153 -6.23 1.00 -17.41
C ALA A 153 -5.86 1.67 -18.75
N ASP A 154 -5.02 2.71 -18.72
CA ASP A 154 -4.49 3.35 -19.95
C ASP A 154 -3.63 2.39 -20.80
N TRP A 155 -2.99 1.41 -20.18
CA TRP A 155 -2.28 0.33 -20.89
C TRP A 155 -3.21 -0.81 -21.36
N GLY A 156 -4.51 -0.70 -21.11
CA GLY A 156 -5.51 -1.70 -21.45
C GLY A 156 -5.68 -2.82 -20.42
N TYR A 157 -5.16 -2.67 -19.20
CA TYR A 157 -5.27 -3.68 -18.14
C TYR A 157 -6.27 -3.28 -17.05
N VAL A 158 -7.19 -4.17 -16.72
CA VAL A 158 -7.99 -4.06 -15.49
C VAL A 158 -7.26 -4.83 -14.39
N THR A 159 -6.50 -4.11 -13.58
CA THR A 159 -5.76 -4.69 -12.45
C THR A 159 -6.61 -4.76 -11.19
N ARG A 160 -6.15 -5.58 -10.23
CA ARG A 160 -6.64 -5.62 -8.87
C ARG A 160 -5.60 -4.98 -7.95
N PRO A 161 -5.81 -3.73 -7.48
CA PRO A 161 -4.94 -3.10 -6.50
C PRO A 161 -4.81 -3.96 -5.25
N VAL A 162 -3.59 -4.08 -4.73
CA VAL A 162 -3.29 -4.86 -3.51
C VAL A 162 -2.86 -3.93 -2.39
N LEU A 163 -3.46 -4.08 -1.21
CA LEU A 163 -3.20 -3.25 -0.04
C LEU A 163 -2.92 -4.12 1.19
N VAL A 164 -1.88 -3.77 1.95
CA VAL A 164 -1.78 -4.16 3.36
C VAL A 164 -2.87 -3.42 4.10
N VAL A 165 -3.68 -4.11 4.89
CA VAL A 165 -4.92 -3.54 5.45
C VAL A 165 -4.76 -3.05 6.90
N PRO A 166 -5.75 -2.30 7.44
CA PRO A 166 -5.62 -1.60 8.71
C PRO A 166 -5.10 -2.45 9.88
N LEU A 167 -5.65 -3.66 10.05
CA LEU A 167 -5.30 -4.48 11.21
C LEU A 167 -3.87 -5.01 11.11
N THR A 168 -3.48 -5.59 9.97
CA THR A 168 -2.11 -6.01 9.73
C THR A 168 -1.14 -4.84 9.86
N TYR A 169 -1.43 -3.69 9.26
CA TYR A 169 -0.59 -2.50 9.37
C TYR A 169 -0.36 -2.08 10.84
N LEU A 170 -1.43 -1.99 11.64
CA LEU A 170 -1.33 -1.64 13.06
C LEU A 170 -0.69 -2.73 13.93
N ALA A 171 -0.76 -3.99 13.51
CA ALA A 171 -0.12 -5.10 14.19
C ALA A 171 1.39 -5.16 13.93
N LEU A 172 1.83 -4.65 12.78
CA LEU A 172 3.23 -4.51 12.39
C LEU A 172 3.88 -3.22 12.92
N ALA A 173 3.08 -2.22 13.28
CA ALA A 173 3.57 -0.96 13.82
C ALA A 173 4.22 -1.13 15.20
N LYS A 174 5.29 -0.36 15.44
CA LYS A 174 5.86 -0.16 16.77
C LYS A 174 5.41 1.16 17.37
N THR A 175 5.42 1.18 18.69
CA THR A 175 5.10 2.36 19.49
C THR A 175 5.84 2.34 20.81
N ASN A 176 6.14 3.54 21.30
CA ASN A 176 6.72 3.75 22.62
C ASN A 176 5.65 4.06 23.69
N THR A 177 4.38 4.17 23.29
CA THR A 177 3.26 4.52 24.17
C THR A 177 2.30 3.34 24.26
N ALA A 178 1.97 2.85 25.45
CA ALA A 178 0.97 1.80 25.61
C ALA A 178 -0.45 2.37 25.60
N GLY A 179 -1.44 1.55 25.22
CA GLY A 179 -2.85 1.82 25.53
C GLY A 179 -3.61 2.80 24.62
N TYR A 180 -3.06 3.18 23.46
CA TYR A 180 -3.79 3.96 22.46
C TYR A 180 -4.30 3.07 21.32
N ASP A 181 -5.35 3.53 20.64
CA ASP A 181 -6.01 2.82 19.56
C ASP A 181 -6.21 3.77 18.37
N ARG A 182 -5.71 3.35 17.20
CA ARG A 182 -5.77 4.13 15.94
C ARG A 182 -6.56 3.43 14.85
N LEU A 183 -7.32 2.36 15.17
CA LEU A 183 -8.03 1.61 14.15
C LEU A 183 -9.00 2.49 13.37
N ASP A 184 -9.79 3.31 14.06
CA ASP A 184 -10.85 4.10 13.41
C ASP A 184 -10.24 5.13 12.44
N ASP A 185 -9.11 5.75 12.79
CA ASP A 185 -8.38 6.67 11.90
C ASP A 185 -7.85 5.97 10.66
N VAL A 186 -7.23 4.80 10.84
CA VAL A 186 -6.70 4.01 9.72
C VAL A 186 -7.86 3.52 8.84
N VAL A 187 -8.95 3.03 9.43
CA VAL A 187 -10.15 2.61 8.69
C VAL A 187 -10.72 3.78 7.89
N ALA A 188 -10.85 4.97 8.48
CA ALA A 188 -11.32 6.15 7.76
C ALA A 188 -10.44 6.49 6.56
N ALA A 189 -9.11 6.43 6.70
CA ALA A 189 -8.18 6.65 5.58
C ALA A 189 -8.32 5.58 4.48
N TYR A 190 -8.40 4.29 4.84
CA TYR A 190 -8.62 3.21 3.86
C TYR A 190 -10.00 3.29 3.19
N SER A 191 -11.04 3.73 3.89
CA SER A 191 -12.36 3.97 3.29
C SER A 191 -12.30 5.06 2.22
N ARG A 192 -11.52 6.13 2.44
CA ARG A 192 -11.29 7.16 1.40
C ARG A 192 -10.50 6.60 0.22
N ALA A 193 -9.44 5.82 0.47
CA ALA A 193 -8.68 5.18 -0.59
C ALA A 193 -9.52 4.21 -1.44
N LEU A 194 -10.38 3.40 -0.79
CA LEU A 194 -11.31 2.50 -1.46
C LEU A 194 -12.36 3.27 -2.30
N SER A 195 -12.88 4.38 -1.77
CA SER A 195 -13.81 5.22 -2.52
C SER A 195 -13.14 5.80 -3.76
N ALA A 196 -11.92 6.31 -3.64
CA ALA A 196 -11.16 6.82 -4.78
C ALA A 196 -10.81 5.73 -5.81
N LEU A 197 -10.53 4.50 -5.38
CA LEU A 197 -10.34 3.36 -6.28
C LEU A 197 -11.64 2.98 -7.01
N ALA A 198 -12.78 2.99 -6.31
CA ALA A 198 -14.08 2.75 -6.90
C ALA A 198 -14.44 3.83 -7.93
N ASP A 199 -14.20 5.11 -7.60
CA ASP A 199 -14.42 6.25 -8.50
C ASP A 199 -13.52 6.18 -9.74
N ALA A 200 -12.30 5.65 -9.60
CA ALA A 200 -11.40 5.37 -10.71
C ALA A 200 -11.83 4.15 -11.56
N GLY A 201 -12.82 3.37 -11.11
CA GLY A 201 -13.37 2.22 -11.83
C GLY A 201 -12.83 0.85 -11.41
N ALA A 202 -12.06 0.75 -10.32
CA ALA A 202 -11.51 -0.52 -9.85
C ALA A 202 -12.63 -1.50 -9.46
N PRO A 203 -12.79 -2.64 -10.17
CA PRO A 203 -13.87 -3.59 -9.89
C PRO A 203 -13.64 -4.40 -8.62
N TRP A 204 -12.37 -4.59 -8.26
CA TRP A 204 -11.93 -5.40 -7.13
C TRP A 204 -10.68 -4.78 -6.51
N VAL A 205 -10.56 -4.92 -5.18
CA VAL A 205 -9.35 -4.58 -4.42
C VAL A 205 -9.01 -5.80 -3.55
N GLN A 206 -7.72 -6.15 -3.48
CA GLN A 206 -7.22 -7.21 -2.63
C GLN A 206 -6.70 -6.64 -1.31
N PHE A 207 -7.12 -7.28 -0.23
CA PHE A 207 -6.83 -6.92 1.15
C PHE A 207 -5.93 -8.00 1.77
N ASP A 208 -4.66 -7.69 1.96
CA ASP A 208 -3.67 -8.60 2.54
C ASP A 208 -3.68 -8.47 4.07
N GLU A 209 -4.33 -9.43 4.74
CA GLU A 209 -4.51 -9.50 6.21
C GLU A 209 -3.74 -10.69 6.86
N PRO A 210 -2.41 -10.84 6.64
CA PRO A 210 -1.64 -11.98 7.17
C PRO A 210 -1.48 -11.96 8.69
N ALA A 211 -1.67 -10.82 9.37
CA ALA A 211 -1.53 -10.76 10.83
C ALA A 211 -2.49 -11.70 11.56
N LEU A 212 -3.68 -11.96 11.01
CA LEU A 212 -4.66 -12.88 11.59
C LEU A 212 -4.24 -14.35 11.57
N ALA A 213 -3.28 -14.71 10.72
CA ALA A 213 -2.73 -16.06 10.62
C ALA A 213 -1.39 -16.20 11.35
N SER A 214 -0.89 -15.14 11.99
CA SER A 214 0.44 -15.14 12.61
C SER A 214 0.41 -15.30 14.12
N ASP A 215 1.35 -16.11 14.61
CA ASP A 215 1.67 -16.22 16.04
C ASP A 215 2.98 -15.51 16.41
N ASN A 216 3.64 -14.87 15.45
CA ASN A 216 4.96 -14.23 15.61
C ASN A 216 4.88 -12.71 15.83
N LEU A 217 3.69 -12.18 16.10
CA LEU A 217 3.46 -10.76 16.35
C LEU A 217 3.50 -10.45 17.85
N SER A 218 3.85 -9.21 18.18
CA SER A 218 3.83 -8.72 19.57
C SER A 218 2.43 -8.65 20.17
N ARG A 219 1.39 -8.53 19.32
CA ARG A 219 -0.02 -8.55 19.72
C ARG A 219 -0.51 -9.99 19.83
N THR A 220 -1.27 -10.28 20.90
CA THR A 220 -1.87 -11.61 21.09
C THR A 220 -2.96 -11.89 20.05
N ARG A 221 -3.17 -13.16 19.72
CA ARG A 221 -4.27 -13.61 18.83
C ARG A 221 -5.64 -13.11 19.29
N ALA A 222 -5.88 -13.08 20.61
CA ALA A 222 -7.12 -12.55 21.18
C ALA A 222 -7.30 -11.05 20.87
N ALA A 223 -6.23 -10.24 21.03
CA ALA A 223 -6.27 -8.82 20.70
C ALA A 223 -6.54 -8.57 19.21
N LEU A 224 -5.86 -9.33 18.32
CA LEU A 224 -6.08 -9.24 16.88
C LEU A 224 -7.50 -9.66 16.47
N THR A 225 -8.03 -10.72 17.08
CA THR A 225 -9.40 -11.20 16.81
C THR A 225 -10.45 -10.19 17.29
N GLY A 226 -10.23 -9.53 18.42
CA GLY A 226 -11.08 -8.45 18.93
C GLY A 226 -11.13 -7.25 17.97
N LEU A 227 -9.98 -6.80 17.46
CA LEU A 227 -9.92 -5.73 16.46
C LEU A 227 -10.61 -6.12 15.15
N ALA A 228 -10.41 -7.36 14.68
CA ALA A 228 -11.10 -7.86 13.49
C ALA A 228 -12.62 -7.91 13.66
N ALA A 229 -13.11 -8.27 14.86
CA ALA A 229 -14.53 -8.23 15.17
C ALA A 229 -15.08 -6.79 15.13
N ARG A 230 -14.36 -5.82 15.70
CA ARG A 230 -14.75 -4.41 15.62
C ARG A 230 -14.80 -3.90 14.17
N LEU A 231 -13.80 -4.23 13.35
CA LEU A 231 -13.76 -3.86 11.94
C LEU A 231 -14.98 -4.39 11.17
N ARG A 232 -15.34 -5.67 11.38
CA ARG A 232 -16.55 -6.27 10.79
C ARG A 232 -17.84 -5.63 11.27
N GLY A 233 -17.89 -5.16 12.52
CA GLY A 233 -19.01 -4.42 13.08
C GLY A 233 -19.17 -3.04 12.46
N ALA A 234 -18.06 -2.30 12.30
CA ALA A 234 -18.03 -0.97 11.69
C ALA A 234 -18.50 -0.97 10.22
N GLY A 235 -18.11 -1.99 9.43
CA GLY A 235 -18.54 -2.14 8.03
C GLY A 235 -20.06 -2.36 7.83
N ARG A 236 -20.83 -2.59 8.91
CA ARG A 236 -22.30 -2.68 8.87
C ARG A 236 -23.00 -1.36 9.17
N GLY A 237 -22.27 -0.33 9.58
CA GLY A 237 -22.81 0.95 10.04
C GLY A 237 -22.46 2.14 9.13
N GLY A 238 -22.91 2.13 7.88
CA GLY A 238 -23.03 3.34 7.03
C GLY A 238 -21.73 4.04 6.59
N ALA A 239 -21.71 4.54 5.36
CA ALA A 239 -20.63 5.39 4.87
C ALA A 239 -20.52 6.68 5.70
N PRO A 240 -19.32 7.20 5.97
CA PRO A 240 -19.16 8.51 6.60
C PRO A 240 -19.74 9.60 5.69
N PRO A 241 -20.32 10.68 6.26
CA PRO A 241 -20.84 11.78 5.46
C PRO A 241 -19.72 12.46 4.66
N PRO A 242 -20.03 13.01 3.47
CA PRO A 242 -19.04 13.72 2.66
C PRO A 242 -18.47 14.92 3.42
N ASP A 243 -17.16 15.10 3.29
CA ASP A 243 -16.40 16.23 3.81
C ASP A 243 -16.88 17.54 3.17
N PRO A 244 -17.30 18.58 3.94
CA PRO A 244 -17.77 19.85 3.40
C PRO A 244 -16.66 20.70 2.74
N GLY A 245 -15.41 20.24 2.72
CA GLY A 245 -14.24 21.05 2.37
C GLY A 245 -13.72 21.05 0.93
N HIS A 246 -14.30 20.32 -0.03
CA HIS A 246 -13.76 20.28 -1.40
C HIS A 246 -14.63 21.04 -2.40
N HIS A 247 -14.37 22.35 -2.53
CA HIS A 247 -14.83 23.14 -3.66
C HIS A 247 -13.91 22.87 -4.86
N PRO A 248 -14.41 22.37 -6.00
CA PRO A 248 -13.62 22.30 -7.22
C PRO A 248 -13.35 23.73 -7.71
N LEU A 249 -12.08 24.10 -7.80
CA LEU A 249 -11.67 25.24 -8.60
C LEU A 249 -12.01 24.92 -10.06
N ARG A 250 -12.72 25.85 -10.69
CA ARG A 250 -13.15 25.84 -12.09
C ARG A 250 -11.97 25.85 -13.06
#